data_AF-A0A938T4T5-F1
#
_entry.id   AF-A0A938T4T5-F1
#
_cell.length_a   1.000
_cell.length_b   1.000
_cell.length_c   1.000
_cell.angle_alpha   90.00
_cell.angle_beta   90.00
_cell.angle_gamma   90.00
#
_symmetry.space_group_name_H-M   'P 1'
#
loop_
_entity.id
_entity.type
_entity.pdbx_description
1 polymer ?
#
loop_
_entity_poly.entity_id
_entity_poly.type
_entity_poly.pdbx_seq_one_letter_code
_entity_poly.pdbx_strand_id
1 'polypeptide(L)' 'GKVTPCIAFGRIPLVVELLAPNRRPVQITEDLESFWRTAYPELKPALSRRYPRHKWE' A
#
# COMPACT_ATOMS: atom_id res chain seq x y z
N GLY A 1 -12.98 -3.68 -5.22
CA GLY A 1 -11.53 -3.56 -4.99
C GLY A 1 -11.23 -2.29 -4.24
N LYS A 2 -10.06 -2.20 -3.59
CA LYS A 2 -9.55 -0.92 -3.10
C LYS A 2 -9.05 -0.14 -4.31
N VAL A 3 -9.84 0.81 -4.81
CA VAL A 3 -9.54 1.61 -6.02
C VAL A 3 -8.42 2.63 -5.77
N THR A 4 -7.61 2.92 -6.78
CA THR A 4 -6.70 4.07 -6.72
C THR A 4 -7.51 5.36 -6.64
N PRO A 5 -7.29 6.22 -5.63
CA PRO A 5 -7.93 7.52 -5.59
C PRO A 5 -7.49 8.37 -6.79
N CYS A 6 -8.44 9.12 -7.35
CA CYS A 6 -8.18 10.03 -8.46
C CYS A 6 -8.60 11.46 -8.10
N ILE A 7 -7.89 12.43 -8.66
CA ILE A 7 -8.23 13.86 -8.59
C ILE A 7 -8.70 14.36 -9.95
N ALA A 8 -9.01 15.66 -10.05
CA ALA A 8 -9.49 16.31 -11.27
C ALA A 8 -10.71 15.59 -11.87
N PHE A 9 -11.73 15.36 -11.03
CA PHE A 9 -12.97 14.64 -11.39
C PHE A 9 -12.71 13.22 -11.92
N GLY A 10 -11.78 12.49 -11.28
CA GLY A 10 -11.51 11.09 -11.61
C GLY A 10 -10.53 10.88 -12.76
N ARG A 11 -9.91 11.95 -13.27
CA ARG A 11 -9.07 11.89 -14.48
C ARG A 11 -7.60 11.60 -14.21
N ILE A 12 -7.11 11.97 -13.03
CA ILE A 12 -5.69 11.85 -12.69
C ILE A 12 -5.57 10.91 -11.50
N PRO A 13 -5.03 9.69 -11.68
CA PRO A 13 -4.76 8.80 -10.56
C PRO A 13 -3.63 9.37 -9.68
N LEU A 14 -3.71 9.11 -8.38
CA LEU A 14 -2.64 9.47 -7.47
C LEU A 14 -1.52 8.41 -7.48
N VAL A 15 -0.28 8.89 -7.47
CA VAL A 15 0.85 8.11 -6.96
C VAL A 15 0.71 8.04 -5.44
N VAL A 16 0.70 6.82 -4.89
CA VAL A 16 0.57 6.55 -3.46
C VAL A 16 1.87 5.98 -2.92
N GLU A 17 2.47 6.68 -1.97
CA GLU A 17 3.54 6.14 -1.13
C GLU A 17 2.92 5.39 0.06
N LEU A 18 3.09 4.07 0.07
CA LEU A 18 2.61 3.21 1.16
C LEU A 18 3.71 3.08 2.19
N LEU A 19 3.44 3.53 3.42
CA LEU A 19 4.43 3.64 4.47
C LEU A 19 4.31 2.50 5.49
N ALA A 20 5.44 2.01 5.96
CA ALA A 20 5.52 1.18 7.17
C ALA A 20 5.27 2.03 8.44
N PRO A 21 5.06 1.39 9.62
CA PRO A 21 4.89 2.10 10.89
C PRO A 21 5.97 3.13 11.23
N ASN A 22 7.20 2.94 10.74
CA ASN A 22 8.31 3.87 10.92
C ASN A 22 8.31 5.04 9.90
N ARG A 23 7.22 5.25 9.15
CA ARG A 23 7.06 6.28 8.11
C ARG A 23 8.02 6.16 6.92
N ARG A 24 8.64 5.00 6.72
CA ARG A 24 9.44 4.73 5.52
C ARG A 24 8.58 4.10 4.43
N PRO A 25 8.73 4.50 3.16
CA PRO A 25 8.05 3.84 2.04
C PRO A 25 8.41 2.36 1.96
N VAL A 26 7.40 1.52 1.73
CA VAL A 26 7.55 0.09 1.44
C VAL A 26 7.07 -0.25 0.03
N GLN A 27 6.25 0.61 -0.56
CA GLN A 27 5.82 0.55 -1.95
C GLN A 27 5.44 1.97 -2.40
N ILE A 28 5.68 2.29 -3.68
CA ILE A 28 5.11 3.45 -4.36
C ILE A 28 4.34 2.91 -5.56
N THR A 29 3.09 3.34 -5.76
CA THR A 29 2.22 2.78 -6.82
C THR A 29 1.16 3.77 -7.29
N GLU A 30 0.78 3.69 -8.56
CA GLU A 30 -0.44 4.32 -9.12
C GLU A 30 -1.59 3.30 -9.27
N ASP A 31 -1.34 2.03 -8.91
CA ASP A 31 -2.33 0.96 -8.89
C ASP A 31 -2.42 0.38 -7.48
N LEU A 32 -3.34 0.96 -6.70
CA LEU A 32 -3.60 0.53 -5.32
C LEU A 32 -4.29 -0.83 -5.28
N GLU A 33 -5.10 -1.16 -6.29
CA GLU A 33 -5.82 -2.44 -6.33
C GLU A 33 -4.85 -3.61 -6.49
N SER A 34 -3.93 -3.50 -7.45
CA SER A 34 -2.88 -4.51 -7.65
C SER A 34 -1.98 -4.61 -6.42
N PHE A 35 -1.63 -3.50 -5.75
CA PHE A 35 -0.89 -3.57 -4.49
C PHE A 35 -1.56 -4.50 -3.48
N TRP A 36 -2.87 -4.35 -3.23
CA TRP A 36 -3.56 -5.19 -2.26
C TRP A 36 -3.71 -6.63 -2.70
N ARG A 37 -3.87 -6.87 -4.01
CA ARG A 37 -4.09 -8.21 -4.57
C ARG A 37 -2.81 -9.03 -4.69
N THR A 38 -1.66 -8.40 -4.99
CA THR A 38 -0.43 -9.11 -5.35
C THR A 38 0.74 -8.75 -4.43
N ALA A 39 1.11 -7.46 -4.32
CA ALA A 39 2.33 -7.05 -3.63
C ALA A 39 2.23 -7.13 -2.10
N TYR A 40 1.09 -6.76 -1.52
CA TYR A 40 0.90 -6.74 -0.08
C TYR A 40 0.99 -8.14 0.57
N PRO A 41 0.38 -9.21 0.01
CA PRO A 41 0.59 -10.58 0.49
C PRO A 41 2.07 -10.98 0.59
N GLU A 42 2.92 -10.52 -0.33
CA GLU A 42 4.36 -10.80 -0.33
C GLU A 42 5.13 -9.96 0.70
N LEU A 43 4.72 -8.70 0.91
CA LEU A 43 5.33 -7.80 1.90
C LEU A 43 4.92 -8.12 3.34
N LYS A 44 3.69 -8.57 3.55
CA LYS A 44 3.07 -8.76 4.87
C LYS A 44 3.91 -9.62 5.83
N PRO A 45 4.50 -10.78 5.43
CA PRO A 45 5.31 -11.59 6.33
C PRO A 45 6.57 -10.88 6.85
N ALA A 46 7.26 -10.13 5.98
CA ALA A 46 8.47 -9.39 6.37
C ALA A 46 8.12 -8.23 7.31
N LEU A 47 7.04 -7.51 7.01
CA LEU A 47 6.57 -6.40 7.83
C LEU A 47 6.04 -6.86 9.19
N SER A 48 5.28 -7.95 9.25
CA SER A 48 4.76 -8.49 10.51
C SER A 48 5.87 -8.99 11.43
N ARG A 49 6.91 -9.61 10.89
CA ARG A 49 8.12 -9.98 11.65
C ARG A 49 8.85 -8.75 12.20
N ARG A 50 8.96 -7.69 11.41
CA ARG A 50 9.65 -6.46 11.81
C ARG A 50 8.85 -5.61 12.81
N TYR A 51 7.52 -5.68 12.73
CA TYR A 51 6.59 -4.85 13.50
C TYR A 51 5.49 -5.71 14.15
N PRO A 52 5.84 -6.55 15.14
CA PRO A 52 4.93 -7.58 15.67
C PRO A 52 3.76 -7.04 16.50
N ARG A 53 3.83 -5.78 16.95
CA ARG A 53 2.75 -5.13 17.72
C ARG A 53 1.67 -4.47 16.85
N HIS A 54 1.85 -4.45 15.53
CA HIS A 54 0.87 -3.90 14.60
C HIS A 54 -0.08 -4.98 14.07
N LYS A 55 -1.32 -4.58 13.75
CA LYS A 55 -2.28 -5.48 13.10
C LYS A 55 -1.97 -5.56 11.61
N TRP A 56 -1.84 -6.78 11.09
CA TRP A 56 -1.58 -7.07 9.68
C TRP A 56 -2.74 -7.91 9.15
N GLU A 57 -3.73 -7.26 8.55
CA GLU A 57 -4.89 -7.93 7.90
C GLU A 57 -4.52 -8.52 6.56
#